data_AF-A0A515ESA5-F1
#
_entry.id   AF-A0A515ESA5-F1
#
_cell.length_a   1.000
_cell.length_b   1.000
_cell.length_c   1.000
_cell.angle_alpha   90.00
_cell.angle_beta   90.00
_cell.angle_gamma   90.00
#
_symmetry.space_group_name_H-M   'P 1'
#
loop_
_entity.id
_entity.type
_entity.pdbx_description
1 polymer ?
#
loop_
_entity_poly.entity_id
_entity_poly.type
_entity_poly.pdbx_seq_one_letter_code
_entity_poly.pdbx_strand_id
1 'polypeptide(L)' 'MPLINIRLARRDVPTSAQQKAQLIAGVTELMHKVLAKRPESVVVIIDEVDPENWGEGGEPVTAIRKRRQASTSGGGCE' A
#
# COMPACT_ATOMS: atom_id res chain seq x y z
N MET A 1 -8.55 -19.20 9.81
CA MET A 1 -9.03 -17.81 9.90
C MET A 1 -7.83 -16.90 9.71
N PRO A 2 -7.53 -16.50 8.47
CA PRO A 2 -6.42 -15.59 8.19
C PRO A 2 -6.80 -14.13 8.48
N LEU A 3 -5.85 -13.40 9.08
CA LEU A 3 -5.90 -11.95 9.26
C LEU A 3 -4.85 -11.32 8.37
N ILE A 4 -5.26 -10.36 7.55
CA ILE A 4 -4.38 -9.61 6.65
C ILE A 4 -4.47 -8.14 7.02
N ASN A 5 -3.32 -7.52 7.29
CA ASN A 5 -3.21 -6.10 7.55
C ASN A 5 -2.42 -5.45 6.41
N ILE A 6 -3.10 -4.62 5.63
CA ILE A 6 -2.52 -3.86 4.53
C ILE A 6 -2.25 -2.47 5.08
N ARG A 7 -0.97 -2.08 5.14
CA ARG A 7 -0.59 -0.72 5.56
C ARG A 7 0.00 0.03 4.39
N LEU A 8 -0.56 1.20 4.12
CA LEU A 8 -0.23 2.05 2.99
C LEU A 8 0.20 3.42 3.53
N ALA A 9 1.33 3.94 3.09
CA ALA A 9 1.66 5.34 3.34
C ALA A 9 0.74 6.24 2.52
N ARG A 10 0.10 7.23 3.15
CA ARG A 10 -0.78 8.19 2.47
C ARG A 10 -0.04 8.88 1.31
N ARG A 11 -0.82 9.18 0.28
CA ARG A 11 -0.41 9.94 -0.90
C ARG A 11 -1.30 11.18 -1.02
N ASP A 12 -0.92 12.09 -1.90
CA ASP A 12 -1.67 13.33 -2.17
C ASP A 12 -3.13 13.03 -2.55
N VAL A 13 -3.34 11.95 -3.31
CA VAL A 13 -4.66 11.35 -3.53
C VAL A 13 -4.81 10.14 -2.60
N PRO A 14 -5.74 10.16 -1.62
CA PRO A 14 -5.97 9.03 -0.73
C PRO A 14 -6.57 7.85 -1.49
N THR A 15 -6.42 6.64 -0.94
CA THR A 15 -6.97 5.44 -1.56
C THR A 15 -8.50 5.52 -1.54
N SER A 16 -9.13 5.46 -2.71
CA SER A 16 -10.58 5.61 -2.81
C SER A 16 -11.32 4.42 -2.19
N ALA A 17 -12.58 4.62 -1.82
CA ALA A 17 -13.43 3.53 -1.31
C ALA A 17 -13.51 2.35 -2.30
N GLN A 18 -13.56 2.64 -3.61
CA GLN A 18 -13.56 1.61 -4.64
C GLN A 18 -12.24 0.82 -4.68
N GLN A 19 -11.10 1.49 -4.57
CA GLN A 19 -9.79 0.83 -4.51
C GLN A 19 -9.66 -0.04 -3.25
N LYS A 20 -10.12 0.46 -2.08
CA LYS A 20 -10.16 -0.32 -0.84
C LYS A 20 -11.02 -1.57 -0.98
N ALA A 21 -12.20 -1.45 -1.60
CA ALA A 21 -13.08 -2.59 -1.87
C ALA A 21 -12.42 -3.63 -2.79
N GLN A 22 -11.76 -3.18 -3.86
CA GLN A 22 -11.02 -4.06 -4.78
C GLN A 22 -9.87 -4.80 -4.07
N LEU A 23 -9.13 -4.12 -3.18
CA LEU A 23 -8.06 -4.74 -2.40
C LEU A 23 -8.60 -5.82 -1.45
N ILE A 24 -9.70 -5.54 -0.75
CA ILE A 24 -10.33 -6.51 0.16
C ILE A 24 -10.77 -7.76 -0.61
N ALA A 25 -11.47 -7.56 -1.74
CA ALA A 25 -11.94 -8.65 -2.58
C ALA A 25 -10.78 -9.49 -3.14
N GLY A 26 -9.76 -8.84 -3.70
CA GLY A 26 -8.61 -9.53 -4.30
C GLY A 26 -7.78 -10.32 -3.28
N VAL A 27 -7.55 -9.78 -2.09
CA VAL A 27 -6.84 -10.51 -1.01
C VAL A 27 -7.66 -11.69 -0.53
N THR A 28 -8.96 -11.52 -0.36
CA THR A 28 -9.86 -12.61 0.05
C THR A 28 -9.85 -13.75 -0.96
N GLU A 29 -9.94 -13.42 -2.25
CA GLU A 29 -9.86 -14.38 -3.34
C GLU A 29 -8.50 -15.09 -3.40
N LEU A 30 -7.41 -14.36 -3.18
CA LEU A 30 -6.05 -14.94 -3.14
C LEU A 30 -5.92 -15.98 -2.01
N MET A 31 -6.43 -15.67 -0.81
CA MET A 31 -6.40 -16.59 0.32
C MET A 31 -7.22 -17.85 0.05
N HIS A 32 -8.35 -17.70 -0.64
CA HIS A 32 -9.15 -18.83 -1.08
C HIS A 32 -8.37 -19.70 -2.09
N LYS A 33 -7.78 -19.09 -3.12
CA LYS A 33 -7.07 -19.79 -4.19
C LYS A 33 -5.82 -20.52 -3.71
N VAL A 34 -5.00 -19.90 -2.86
CA VAL A 34 -3.68 -20.44 -2.48
C VAL A 34 -3.77 -21.40 -1.30
N LEU A 35 -4.60 -21.08 -0.30
CA LEU A 35 -4.64 -21.81 0.97
C LEU A 35 -5.95 -22.60 1.17
N ALA A 36 -6.82 -22.65 0.16
CA ALA A 36 -8.14 -23.27 0.20
C ALA A 36 -8.97 -22.83 1.43
N LYS A 37 -8.81 -21.57 1.87
CA LYS A 37 -9.54 -21.02 3.02
C LYS A 37 -10.93 -20.56 2.59
N ARG A 38 -11.87 -20.65 3.53
CA ARG A 38 -13.23 -20.14 3.36
C ARG A 38 -13.21 -18.60 3.32
N PRO A 39 -13.70 -17.95 2.25
CA PRO A 39 -13.71 -16.48 2.11
C PRO A 39 -14.28 -15.75 3.32
N GLU A 40 -15.34 -16.28 3.91
CA GLU A 40 -16.02 -15.74 5.09
C GLU A 40 -15.16 -15.72 6.36
N SER A 41 -14.05 -16.47 6.38
CA SER A 41 -13.12 -16.51 7.50
C SER A 41 -11.91 -15.59 7.34
N VAL A 42 -11.82 -14.86 6.22
CA VAL A 42 -10.74 -13.95 5.90
C VAL A 42 -11.07 -12.56 6.41
N VAL A 43 -10.20 -12.00 7.23
CA VAL A 43 -10.33 -10.62 7.74
C VAL A 43 -9.25 -9.76 7.10
N VAL A 44 -9.64 -8.64 6.50
CA VAL A 44 -8.73 -7.68 5.86
C VAL A 44 -8.90 -6.31 6.53
N ILE A 45 -7.79 -5.75 7.01
CA ILE A 45 -7.73 -4.41 7.60
C ILE A 45 -6.82 -3.56 6.71
N ILE A 46 -7.27 -2.35 6.36
CA ILE A 46 -6.49 -1.40 5.55
C ILE A 46 -6.22 -0.14 6.38
N ASP A 47 -4.94 0.12 6.66
CA ASP A 47 -4.50 1.29 7.40
C ASP A 47 -3.73 2.25 6.49
N GLU A 48 -4.18 3.50 6.45
CA GLU A 48 -3.49 4.58 5.75
C GLU A 48 -2.68 5.42 6.75
N VAL A 49 -1.38 5.17 6.78
CA VAL A 49 -0.42 5.74 7.71
C VAL A 49 0.16 7.04 7.14
N ASP A 50 0.38 8.02 8.00
CA ASP A 50 1.09 9.25 7.62
C ASP A 50 2.50 8.91 7.10
N PRO A 51 2.93 9.44 5.93
CA PRO A 51 4.25 9.15 5.37
C PRO A 51 5.42 9.64 6.24
N GLU A 52 5.22 10.57 7.18
CA GLU A 52 6.23 10.93 8.19
C GLU A 52 6.42 9.83 9.24
N ASN A 53 5.37 9.05 9.50
CA ASN A 53 5.41 7.90 10.41
C ASN A 53 5.82 6.60 9.71
N TRP A 54 6.20 6.66 8.43
CA TRP A 54 6.63 5.53 7.64
C TRP A 54 8.09 5.72 7.19
N GLY A 55 9.00 4.91 7.75
CA GLY A 55 10.42 4.96 7.43
C GLY A 55 10.86 3.85 6.47
N GLU A 56 11.74 4.19 5.52
CA GLU A 56 12.46 3.24 4.66
C GLU A 56 13.95 3.62 4.68
N GLY A 57 14.85 2.68 4.95
CA GLY A 57 16.30 2.98 5.01
C GLY A 57 16.73 3.99 6.09
N GLY A 58 15.90 4.22 7.12
CA GLY A 58 16.19 5.17 8.20
C GLY A 58 15.66 6.59 7.96
N GLU A 59 14.95 6.85 6.86
CA GLU A 59 14.38 8.15 6.53
C GLU A 59 12.87 8.08 6.33
N PRO A 60 12.11 9.15 6.63
CA PRO A 60 10.68 9.19 6.32
C PRO A 60 10.44 9.13 4.82
N VAL A 61 9.37 8.46 4.41
CA VAL A 61 9.03 8.26 2.99
C VAL A 61 8.83 9.58 2.26
N THR A 62 8.43 10.64 2.95
CA THR A 62 8.36 12.00 2.37
C THR A 62 9.73 12.49 1.88
N ALA A 63 10.79 12.31 2.67
CA ALA A 63 12.15 12.69 2.29
C ALA A 63 12.64 11.87 1.09
N ILE A 64 12.35 10.57 1.08
CA ILE A 64 12.71 9.65 -0.01
C ILE A 64 12.01 10.04 -1.31
N ARG A 65 10.70 10.34 -1.25
CA ARG A 65 9.92 10.77 -2.42
C ARG A 65 10.45 12.07 -3.01
N LYS A 66 10.78 13.06 -2.17
CA LYS A 66 11.39 14.34 -2.62
C LYS A 66 12.71 14.10 -3.37
N ARG A 67 13.57 13.23 -2.83
CA ARG A 67 14.85 12.89 -3.47
C ARG A 67 14.65 12.20 -4.83
N ARG A 68 13.72 11.22 -4.90
CA ARG A 68 13.38 10.50 -6.14
C ARG A 68 12.78 11.44 -7.21
N GLN A 69 11.98 12.42 -6.82
CA GLN A 69 11.44 13.42 -7.75
C GLN A 69 12.51 14.35 -8.29
N ALA A 70 13.48 14.77 -7.45
CA ALA A 70 14.60 15.62 -7.86
C ALA A 70 15.59 14.93 -8.80
N SER A 71 15.74 13.59 -8.72
CA SER A 71 16.62 12.84 -9.63
C SER A 71 16.02 12.62 -11.03
N THR A 72 14.69 12.68 -11.17
CA THR A 72 14.01 12.39 -12.46
C THR A 72 14.03 13.58 -13.42
N SER A 73 14.32 14.80 -12.96
CA SER A 73 14.35 16.02 -13.77
C SER A 73 15.72 16.37 -14.38
N GLY A 74 16.74 15.52 -14.22
CA GLY A 74 18.12 15.78 -14.71
C GLY A 74 18.57 14.95 -15.93
N GLY A 75 17.68 14.18 -16.57
CA GLY A 75 18.04 13.17 -17.59
C GLY A 75 17.73 13.54 -19.05
N GLY A 76 17.66 14.82 -19.39
CA GLY A 76 17.47 15.29 -20.77
C GLY A 76 18.58 16.27 -21.17
N CYS A 77 19.75 15.75 -21.53
CA CYS A 77 20.72 16.46 -22.35
C CYS A 77 20.54 15.95 -23.78
N GLU A 78 19.99 16.81 -24.63
CA GLU A 78 20.18 16.77 -26.10
C GLU A 78 21.37 17.68 -26.46
#